data_AF-A0A7K4INE0-F1
#
_entry.id   AF-A0A7K4INE0-F1
#
_cell.length_a   1.000
_cell.length_b   1.000
_cell.length_c   1.000
_cell.angle_alpha   90.00
_cell.angle_beta   90.00
_cell.angle_gamma   90.00
#
_symmetry.space_group_name_H-M   'P 1'
#
loop_
_entity.id
_entity.type
_entity.pdbx_description
1 polymer ?
#
loop_
_entity_poly.entity_id
_entity_poly.type
_entity_poly.pdbx_seq_one_letter_code
_entity_poly.pdbx_strand_id
1 'polypeptide(L)'
;MASKKPKILGWILNLFGKEDSNQINVELPFAALLFTLLAASGVTIYESWKKLCRIELLPTFQREAAEITRQIEVLGYDPLTVMYRRAEKTKSRNYREFLLGYVSAVRSGGNIVNYLKSKLRSIFEVQSAASIRSIERLGTLVEAYAVMLIVTLCSYILFIVFATTSVFEPMKASGTPGVDTTTVCILIFFVTPLISILFMIIANAERKSNLIGVKQPYRAVILPLIIAVGFIAAVALIPPLASLTGPSLFPLVVTACLLVISIPPAWVYMRIAKVNGDAESSMPSFLRDVTEARKTGLSPEKSIIHATKRTGYGRFCETLNLIRSQMEWGVSLRKIFVNIKNKIQNWPVLVNFLILVETIKIGGGSATALEMLTDYSEKQKDVEVNKKSLLKPYVILAFIWSVLIALTTTMVATTVWALTQISLPGSVAMPLEVMEKQINLFSTGIILQCWLSGFFVGKVNEGTFAAGFKYSAMLVITAYVSLLISQNFLGGMYAAVV
;
A
#
# COMPACT_ATOMS: atom_id res chain seq x y z
N MET A 1 48.09 -8.83 20.57
CA MET A 1 47.59 -7.77 19.67
C MET A 1 46.28 -8.26 19.06
N ALA A 2 45.13 -7.80 19.58
CA ALA A 2 43.81 -8.31 19.22
C ALA A 2 43.32 -7.71 17.90
N SER A 3 43.15 -8.56 16.88
CA SER A 3 42.62 -8.21 15.56
C SER A 3 41.14 -7.79 15.67
N LYS A 4 40.87 -6.49 15.54
CA LYS A 4 39.52 -5.92 15.36
C LYS A 4 38.88 -6.50 14.09
N LYS A 5 37.90 -7.40 14.26
CA LYS A 5 36.99 -7.80 13.17
C LYS A 5 36.29 -6.54 12.59
N PRO A 6 36.11 -6.44 11.27
CA PRO A 6 35.54 -5.24 10.64
C PRO A 6 34.08 -5.05 11.06
N LYS A 7 33.77 -3.87 11.63
CA LYS A 7 32.44 -3.44 12.12
C LYS A 7 31.33 -3.55 11.07
N ILE A 8 31.68 -3.56 9.78
CA ILE A 8 30.75 -3.62 8.64
C ILE A 8 30.08 -4.99 8.55
N LEU A 9 30.80 -6.08 8.83
CA LEU A 9 30.23 -7.43 8.81
C LEU A 9 29.19 -7.61 9.93
N GLY A 10 29.43 -7.01 11.10
CA GLY A 10 28.49 -6.98 12.21
C GLY A 10 27.25 -6.12 11.93
N TRP A 11 27.39 -5.03 11.17
CA TRP A 11 26.26 -4.20 10.75
C TRP A 11 25.38 -4.94 9.72
N ILE A 12 25.97 -5.61 8.74
CA ILE A 12 25.26 -6.42 7.74
C ILE A 12 24.57 -7.63 8.40
N LEU A 13 25.23 -8.36 9.30
CA LEU A 13 24.62 -9.45 10.09
C LEU A 13 23.48 -8.96 11.00
N ASN A 14 23.59 -7.73 11.54
CA ASN A 14 22.51 -7.13 12.30
C ASN A 14 21.35 -6.69 11.42
N LEU A 15 21.60 -6.26 10.18
CA LEU A 15 20.54 -5.89 9.24
C LEU A 15 19.73 -7.13 8.81
N PHE A 16 20.41 -8.20 8.39
CA PHE A 16 19.77 -9.48 8.06
C PHE A 16 19.06 -10.11 9.27
N GLY A 17 19.68 -10.07 10.46
CA GLY A 17 19.06 -10.60 11.68
C GLY A 17 17.86 -9.77 12.20
N LYS A 18 17.75 -8.49 11.81
CA LYS A 18 16.60 -7.63 12.14
C LYS A 18 15.43 -7.92 11.19
N GLU A 19 15.73 -8.26 9.95
CA GLU A 19 14.74 -8.62 8.92
C GLU A 19 14.00 -9.93 9.27
N ASP A 20 14.72 -10.96 9.73
CA ASP A 20 14.12 -12.24 10.20
C ASP A 20 13.18 -12.04 11.40
N SER A 21 13.60 -11.22 12.38
CA SER A 21 12.79 -10.98 13.59
C SER A 21 11.46 -10.27 13.28
N ASN A 22 11.47 -9.38 12.29
CA ASN A 22 10.31 -8.59 11.92
C ASN A 22 9.32 -9.43 11.10
N GLN A 23 9.81 -10.36 10.28
CA GLN A 23 8.97 -11.32 9.57
C GLN A 23 8.29 -12.31 10.54
N ILE A 24 9.05 -12.85 11.51
CA ILE A 24 8.48 -13.69 12.58
C ILE A 24 7.36 -12.95 13.31
N ASN A 25 7.54 -11.68 13.68
CA ASN A 25 6.51 -10.93 14.40
C ASN A 25 5.22 -10.72 13.59
N VAL A 26 5.30 -10.66 12.26
CA VAL A 26 4.13 -10.50 11.39
C VAL A 26 3.33 -11.80 11.28
N GLU A 27 4.02 -12.94 11.18
CA GLU A 27 3.38 -14.26 11.03
C GLU A 27 2.97 -14.91 12.37
N LEU A 28 3.61 -14.54 13.47
CA LEU A 28 3.41 -15.11 14.81
C LEU A 28 1.94 -15.14 15.27
N PRO A 29 1.13 -14.10 15.11
CA PRO A 29 -0.27 -14.11 15.55
C PRO A 29 -1.09 -15.21 14.87
N PHE A 30 -0.81 -15.51 13.60
CA PHE A 30 -1.51 -16.53 12.84
C PHE A 30 -1.04 -17.94 13.20
N ALA A 31 0.28 -18.11 13.40
CA ALA A 31 0.82 -19.36 13.92
C ALA A 31 0.29 -19.65 15.34
N ALA A 32 0.27 -18.65 16.21
CA ALA A 32 -0.29 -18.75 17.56
C ALA A 32 -1.79 -19.04 17.54
N LEU A 33 -2.54 -18.43 16.62
CA LEU A 33 -3.96 -18.72 16.42
C LEU A 33 -4.17 -20.18 16.01
N LEU A 34 -3.45 -20.66 14.99
CA LEU A 34 -3.53 -22.06 14.56
C LEU A 34 -3.21 -23.02 15.72
N PHE A 35 -2.13 -22.76 16.45
CA PHE A 35 -1.73 -23.58 17.60
C PHE A 35 -2.78 -23.58 18.70
N THR A 36 -3.36 -22.42 19.01
CA THR A 36 -4.41 -22.28 20.03
C THR A 36 -5.67 -23.05 19.63
N LEU A 37 -6.08 -22.97 18.37
CA LEU A 37 -7.27 -23.64 17.84
C LEU A 37 -7.12 -25.16 17.79
N LEU A 38 -5.95 -25.63 17.34
CA LEU A 38 -5.61 -27.05 17.31
C LEU A 38 -5.53 -27.61 18.74
N ALA A 39 -4.87 -26.90 19.65
CA ALA A 39 -4.80 -27.29 21.07
C ALA A 39 -6.18 -27.30 21.74
N ALA A 40 -7.05 -26.33 21.44
CA ALA A 40 -8.43 -26.32 21.91
C ALA A 40 -9.27 -27.51 21.39
N SER A 41 -8.83 -28.12 20.29
CA SER A 41 -9.44 -29.32 19.70
C SER A 41 -8.75 -30.62 20.13
N GLY A 42 -7.86 -30.58 21.12
CA GLY A 42 -7.15 -31.74 21.66
C GLY A 42 -5.89 -32.16 20.89
N VAL A 43 -5.48 -31.37 19.89
CA VAL A 43 -4.26 -31.65 19.09
C VAL A 43 -3.04 -31.15 19.84
N THR A 44 -1.96 -31.94 19.86
CA THR A 44 -0.71 -31.53 20.52
C THR A 44 -0.02 -30.39 19.74
N ILE A 45 0.77 -29.57 20.45
CA ILE A 45 1.56 -28.51 19.80
C ILE A 45 2.60 -29.09 18.83
N TYR A 46 3.16 -30.25 19.15
CA TYR A 46 4.08 -30.94 18.25
C TYR A 46 3.43 -31.29 16.89
N GLU A 47 2.22 -31.86 16.91
CA GLU A 47 1.48 -32.11 15.66
C GLU A 47 1.17 -30.81 14.92
N SER A 48 0.91 -29.73 15.66
CA SER A 48 0.66 -28.42 15.08
C SER A 48 1.89 -27.89 14.31
N TRP A 49 3.10 -28.07 14.85
CA TRP A 49 4.35 -27.79 14.14
C TRP A 49 4.50 -28.60 12.86
N LYS A 50 4.25 -29.91 12.92
CA LYS A 50 4.33 -30.79 11.74
C LYS A 50 3.40 -30.34 10.61
N LYS A 51 2.24 -29.78 10.94
CA LYS A 51 1.29 -29.25 9.94
C LYS A 51 1.73 -27.91 9.36
N LEU A 52 2.30 -27.05 10.18
CA LEU A 52 2.82 -25.76 9.75
C LEU A 52 3.93 -25.90 8.68
N CYS A 53 4.66 -27.02 8.68
CA CYS A 53 5.61 -27.37 7.61
C CYS A 53 4.98 -27.42 6.20
N ARG A 54 3.67 -27.69 6.09
CA ARG A 54 2.94 -27.82 4.81
C ARG A 54 2.20 -26.54 4.41
N ILE A 55 2.27 -25.48 5.22
CA ILE A 55 1.55 -24.23 5.01
C ILE A 55 2.49 -23.23 4.32
N GLU A 56 2.24 -22.96 3.04
CA GLU A 56 3.03 -22.00 2.25
C GLU A 56 2.70 -20.53 2.52
N LEU A 57 1.57 -20.25 3.19
CA LEU A 57 1.12 -18.87 3.47
C LEU A 57 1.93 -18.17 4.58
N LEU A 58 2.71 -18.94 5.34
CA LEU A 58 3.54 -18.49 6.47
C LEU A 58 4.99 -18.97 6.25
N PRO A 59 5.70 -18.47 5.23
CA PRO A 59 7.00 -19.01 4.82
C PRO A 59 8.06 -18.95 5.93
N THR A 60 8.04 -17.93 6.79
CA THR A 60 9.01 -17.83 7.88
C THR A 60 8.71 -18.90 8.93
N PHE A 61 7.46 -19.02 9.37
CA PHE A 61 7.06 -20.05 10.32
C PHE A 61 7.09 -21.47 9.74
N GLN A 62 6.95 -21.64 8.43
CA GLN A 62 7.13 -22.91 7.76
C GLN A 62 8.57 -23.43 7.90
N ARG A 63 9.56 -22.54 7.74
CA ARG A 63 10.99 -22.87 7.95
C ARG A 63 11.27 -23.18 9.41
N GLU A 64 10.74 -22.38 10.32
CA GLU A 64 10.83 -22.64 11.77
C GLU A 64 10.24 -24.00 12.13
N ALA A 65 9.07 -24.30 11.59
CA ALA A 65 8.40 -25.58 11.80
C ALA A 65 9.21 -26.74 11.27
N ALA A 66 9.73 -26.62 10.04
CA ALA A 66 10.57 -27.66 9.45
C ALA A 66 11.82 -27.92 10.29
N GLU A 67 12.44 -26.87 10.83
CA GLU A 67 13.62 -27.00 11.68
C GLU A 67 13.30 -27.66 13.03
N ILE A 68 12.21 -27.24 13.69
CA ILE A 68 11.76 -27.84 14.96
C ILE A 68 11.37 -29.31 14.75
N THR A 69 10.58 -29.60 13.72
CA THR A 69 10.16 -30.98 13.40
C THR A 69 11.35 -31.84 13.01
N ARG A 70 12.35 -31.31 12.28
CA ARG A 70 13.60 -32.02 11.99
C ARG A 70 14.37 -32.40 13.25
N GLN A 71 14.51 -31.49 14.20
CA GLN A 71 15.21 -31.77 15.46
C GLN A 71 14.51 -32.86 16.29
N ILE A 72 13.18 -32.94 16.21
CA ILE A 72 12.40 -33.93 16.97
C ILE A 72 12.36 -35.28 16.24
N GLU A 73 11.96 -35.30 14.96
CA GLU A 73 11.76 -36.56 14.20
C GLU A 73 13.06 -37.19 13.71
N VAL A 74 14.05 -36.38 13.31
CA VAL A 74 15.29 -36.88 12.69
C VAL A 74 16.39 -37.03 13.72
N LEU A 75 16.56 -36.02 14.60
CA LEU A 75 17.64 -36.03 15.59
C LEU A 75 17.23 -36.64 16.93
N GLY A 76 15.94 -36.96 17.12
CA GLY A 76 15.43 -37.61 18.33
C GLY A 76 15.46 -36.75 19.58
N TYR A 77 15.57 -35.41 19.46
CA TYR A 77 15.55 -34.53 20.63
C TYR A 77 14.14 -34.41 21.22
N ASP A 78 14.08 -34.29 22.55
CA ASP A 78 12.84 -34.02 23.27
C ASP A 78 12.18 -32.70 22.81
N PRO A 79 10.86 -32.70 22.47
CA PRO A 79 10.16 -31.52 21.97
C PRO A 79 10.25 -30.28 22.87
N LEU A 80 10.17 -30.45 24.19
CA LEU A 80 10.22 -29.33 25.14
C LEU A 80 11.61 -28.71 25.18
N THR A 81 12.64 -29.56 25.13
CA THR A 81 14.05 -29.15 25.06
C THR A 81 14.34 -28.40 23.77
N VAL A 82 13.81 -28.86 22.63
CA VAL A 82 13.94 -28.17 21.33
C VAL A 82 13.29 -26.78 21.39
N MET A 83 12.07 -26.69 21.89
CA MET A 83 11.36 -25.41 22.00
C MET A 83 12.06 -24.44 22.96
N TYR A 84 12.59 -24.93 24.08
CA TYR A 84 13.37 -24.12 25.02
C TYR A 84 14.64 -23.56 24.37
N ARG A 85 15.45 -24.43 23.73
CA ARG A 85 16.65 -24.01 22.99
C ARG A 85 16.32 -23.02 21.88
N ARG A 86 15.18 -23.20 21.19
CA ARG A 86 14.75 -22.27 20.14
C ARG A 86 14.37 -20.91 20.71
N ALA A 87 13.71 -20.90 21.87
CA ALA A 87 13.33 -19.67 22.55
C ALA A 87 14.55 -18.84 23.00
N GLU A 88 15.62 -19.48 23.45
CA GLU A 88 16.87 -18.80 23.80
C GLU A 88 17.57 -18.19 22.58
N LYS A 89 17.51 -18.88 21.43
CA LYS A 89 18.16 -18.44 20.19
C LYS A 89 17.38 -17.34 19.44
N THR A 90 16.07 -17.21 19.66
CA THR A 90 15.27 -16.27 18.87
C THR A 90 15.44 -14.82 19.33
N LYS A 91 15.51 -13.90 18.36
CA LYS A 91 15.60 -12.45 18.60
C LYS A 91 14.24 -11.80 18.85
N SER A 92 13.14 -12.45 18.46
CA SER A 92 11.78 -11.93 18.70
C SER A 92 11.38 -12.17 20.16
N ARG A 93 11.12 -11.07 20.89
CA ARG A 93 10.65 -11.13 22.28
C ARG A 93 9.33 -11.88 22.41
N ASN A 94 8.35 -11.58 21.55
CA ASN A 94 7.02 -12.17 21.62
C ASN A 94 7.06 -13.67 21.31
N TYR A 95 7.87 -14.08 20.32
CA TYR A 95 8.03 -15.49 19.99
C TYR A 95 8.80 -16.25 21.09
N ARG A 96 9.83 -15.65 21.66
CA ARG A 96 10.53 -16.20 22.82
C ARG A 96 9.59 -16.43 24.00
N GLU A 97 8.80 -15.43 24.37
CA GLU A 97 7.84 -15.53 25.47
C GLU A 97 6.74 -16.56 25.20
N PHE A 98 6.31 -16.72 23.94
CA PHE A 98 5.35 -17.74 23.53
C PHE A 98 5.91 -19.15 23.74
N LEU A 99 7.13 -19.41 23.28
CA LEU A 99 7.78 -20.72 23.45
C LEU A 99 8.11 -21.03 24.91
N LEU A 100 8.71 -20.08 25.64
CA LEU A 100 9.07 -20.28 27.05
C LEU A 100 7.84 -20.50 27.93
N GLY A 101 6.78 -19.72 27.72
CA GLY A 101 5.57 -19.90 28.52
C GLY A 101 4.85 -21.20 28.17
N TYR A 102 4.91 -21.67 26.91
CA TYR A 102 4.45 -23.02 26.57
C TYR A 102 5.25 -24.10 27.30
N VAL A 103 6.59 -24.06 27.24
CA VAL A 103 7.45 -25.03 27.93
C VAL A 103 7.21 -25.03 29.43
N SER A 104 7.06 -23.83 30.03
CA SER A 104 6.76 -23.68 31.45
C SER A 104 5.39 -24.26 31.80
N ALA A 105 4.35 -23.99 31.01
CA ALA A 105 3.00 -24.51 31.25
C ALA A 105 2.96 -26.04 31.18
N VAL A 106 3.68 -26.65 30.23
CA VAL A 106 3.76 -28.11 30.14
C VAL A 106 4.52 -28.69 31.33
N ARG A 107 5.66 -28.11 31.70
CA ARG A 107 6.49 -28.61 32.83
C ARG A 107 5.79 -28.49 34.17
N SER A 108 4.98 -27.46 34.37
CA SER A 108 4.22 -27.25 35.62
C SER A 108 2.89 -28.01 35.67
N GLY A 109 2.52 -28.74 34.61
CA GLY A 109 1.21 -29.41 34.52
C GLY A 109 0.02 -28.46 34.40
N GLY A 110 0.26 -27.21 33.98
CA GLY A 110 -0.77 -26.19 33.83
C GLY A 110 -1.67 -26.41 32.60
N ASN A 111 -2.78 -25.66 32.55
CA ASN A 111 -3.70 -25.71 31.40
C ASN A 111 -3.08 -24.99 30.18
N ILE A 112 -2.51 -25.80 29.27
CA ILE A 112 -1.88 -25.36 28.02
C ILE A 112 -2.83 -24.50 27.18
N VAL A 113 -4.09 -24.91 27.05
CA VAL A 113 -5.09 -24.23 26.21
C VAL A 113 -5.38 -22.83 26.75
N ASN A 114 -5.49 -22.67 28.07
CA ASN A 114 -5.69 -21.36 28.70
C ASN A 114 -4.48 -20.45 28.53
N TYR A 115 -3.27 -20.99 28.69
CA TYR A 115 -2.04 -20.24 28.41
C TYR A 115 -2.00 -19.76 26.96
N LEU A 116 -2.24 -20.64 25.98
CA LEU A 116 -2.21 -20.30 24.56
C LEU A 116 -3.25 -19.23 24.20
N LYS A 117 -4.49 -19.35 24.71
CA LYS A 117 -5.53 -18.34 24.52
C LYS A 117 -5.12 -16.98 25.09
N SER A 118 -4.61 -16.96 26.32
CA SER A 118 -4.16 -15.74 26.98
C SER A 118 -3.00 -15.09 26.20
N LYS A 119 -2.01 -15.89 25.80
CA LYS A 119 -0.85 -15.40 25.04
C LYS A 119 -1.24 -14.94 23.65
N LEU A 120 -2.17 -15.60 22.97
CA LEU A 120 -2.73 -15.17 21.68
C LEU A 120 -3.38 -13.79 21.79
N ARG A 121 -4.22 -13.55 22.81
CA ARG A 121 -4.83 -12.23 23.05
C ARG A 121 -3.76 -11.16 23.25
N SER A 122 -2.75 -11.43 24.08
CA SER A 122 -1.63 -10.52 24.31
C SER A 122 -0.82 -10.24 23.03
N ILE A 123 -0.51 -11.26 22.23
CA ILE A 123 0.19 -11.10 20.94
C ILE A 123 -0.62 -10.20 19.99
N PHE A 124 -1.94 -10.40 19.94
CA PHE A 124 -2.82 -9.62 19.10
C PHE A 124 -2.94 -8.16 19.57
N GLU A 125 -3.06 -7.89 20.87
CA GLU A 125 -3.09 -6.54 21.42
C GLU A 125 -1.81 -5.77 21.07
N VAL A 126 -0.65 -6.41 21.20
CA VAL A 126 0.64 -5.83 20.79
C VAL A 126 0.69 -5.57 19.29
N GLN A 127 0.19 -6.49 18.46
CA GLN A 127 0.15 -6.32 17.00
C GLN A 127 -0.80 -5.19 16.58
N SER A 128 -1.99 -5.13 17.18
CA SER A 128 -2.98 -4.08 16.94
C SER A 128 -2.41 -2.70 17.30
N ALA A 129 -1.80 -2.58 18.47
CA ALA A 129 -1.12 -1.35 18.89
C ALA A 129 0.04 -0.97 17.94
N ALA A 130 0.83 -1.95 17.47
CA ALA A 130 1.88 -1.72 16.49
C ALA A 130 1.33 -1.26 15.13
N SER A 131 0.19 -1.81 14.69
CA SER A 131 -0.52 -1.38 13.47
C SER A 131 -1.00 0.07 13.60
N ILE A 132 -1.56 0.44 14.75
CA ILE A 132 -1.99 1.81 15.06
C ILE A 132 -0.80 2.78 15.03
N ARG A 133 0.32 2.43 15.68
CA ARG A 133 1.54 3.25 15.65
C ARG A 133 2.13 3.39 14.25
N SER A 134 2.03 2.36 13.41
CA SER A 134 2.47 2.44 12.01
C SER A 134 1.64 3.46 11.21
N ILE A 135 0.36 3.63 11.53
CA ILE A 135 -0.50 4.65 10.91
C ILE A 135 -0.06 6.06 11.32
N GLU A 136 0.27 6.28 12.59
CA GLU A 136 0.78 7.56 13.06
C GLU A 136 2.06 7.96 12.32
N ARG A 137 2.99 7.02 12.10
CA ARG A 137 4.19 7.23 11.27
C ARG A 137 3.87 7.53 9.81
N LEU A 138 2.82 6.91 9.25
CA LEU A 138 2.36 7.25 7.91
C LEU A 138 1.78 8.67 7.87
N GLY A 139 1.13 9.11 8.95
CA GLY A 139 0.64 10.47 9.10
C GLY A 139 1.76 11.50 9.06
N THR A 140 2.80 11.31 9.90
CA THR A 140 3.97 12.20 9.90
C THR A 140 4.70 12.20 8.55
N LEU A 141 4.72 11.06 7.85
CA LEU A 141 5.27 10.95 6.50
C LEU A 141 4.47 11.79 5.49
N VAL A 142 3.13 11.73 5.53
CA VAL A 142 2.27 12.55 4.67
C VAL A 142 2.43 14.04 4.98
N GLU A 143 2.50 14.42 6.25
CA GLU A 143 2.73 15.81 6.65
C GLU A 143 4.08 16.33 6.13
N ALA A 144 5.15 15.55 6.29
CA ALA A 144 6.45 15.88 5.72
C ALA A 144 6.42 15.99 4.19
N TYR A 145 5.67 15.11 3.52
CA TYR A 145 5.47 15.18 2.07
C TYR A 145 4.71 16.46 1.67
N ALA A 146 3.68 16.85 2.43
CA ALA A 146 2.95 18.09 2.20
C ALA A 146 3.84 19.34 2.37
N VAL A 147 4.72 19.36 3.39
CA VAL A 147 5.72 20.43 3.56
C VAL A 147 6.65 20.49 2.35
N MET A 148 7.15 19.35 1.88
CA MET A 148 7.99 19.29 0.69
C MET A 148 7.27 19.82 -0.56
N LEU A 149 6.01 19.45 -0.72
CA LEU A 149 5.18 19.94 -1.80
C LEU A 149 5.03 21.48 -1.72
N ILE A 150 4.80 22.05 -0.54
CA ILE A 150 4.78 23.50 -0.33
C ILE A 150 6.13 24.14 -0.70
N VAL A 151 7.26 23.55 -0.30
CA VAL A 151 8.60 24.06 -0.68
C VAL A 151 8.78 24.06 -2.20
N THR A 152 8.31 23.00 -2.88
CA THR A 152 8.34 22.90 -4.34
C THR A 152 7.48 24.01 -4.97
N LEU A 153 6.29 24.25 -4.45
CA LEU A 153 5.42 25.35 -4.90
C LEU A 153 6.09 26.73 -4.71
N CYS A 154 6.71 26.98 -3.55
CA CYS A 154 7.45 28.22 -3.32
C CYS A 154 8.61 28.38 -4.30
N SER A 155 9.32 27.29 -4.63
CA SER A 155 10.38 27.32 -5.63
C SER A 155 9.86 27.65 -7.03
N TYR A 156 8.65 27.17 -7.39
CA TYR A 156 8.02 27.53 -8.66
C TYR A 156 7.65 29.02 -8.71
N ILE A 157 7.05 29.54 -7.63
CA ILE A 157 6.72 30.96 -7.49
C ILE A 157 7.98 31.83 -7.61
N LEU A 158 9.03 31.50 -6.87
CA LEU A 158 10.29 32.23 -6.94
C LEU A 158 10.86 32.23 -8.36
N PHE A 159 10.85 31.07 -9.03
CA PHE A 159 11.35 31.03 -10.40
C PHE A 159 10.51 31.88 -11.35
N ILE A 160 9.18 31.80 -11.29
CA ILE A 160 8.31 32.62 -12.14
C ILE A 160 8.70 34.09 -12.00
N VAL A 161 8.86 34.58 -10.77
CA VAL A 161 9.26 35.97 -10.50
C VAL A 161 10.68 36.29 -11.00
N PHE A 162 11.65 35.39 -10.81
CA PHE A 162 13.03 35.58 -11.30
C PHE A 162 13.13 35.56 -12.82
N ALA A 163 12.30 34.76 -13.49
CA ALA A 163 12.33 34.62 -14.94
C ALA A 163 11.70 35.81 -15.67
N THR A 164 10.83 36.56 -15.00
CA THR A 164 10.03 37.65 -15.57
C THR A 164 10.54 39.05 -15.25
N THR A 165 11.29 39.22 -14.15
CA THR A 165 11.73 40.54 -13.70
C THR A 165 12.96 41.00 -14.49
N SER A 166 12.74 41.92 -15.43
CA SER A 166 13.79 42.73 -16.06
C SER A 166 14.67 43.49 -15.06
N VAL A 167 14.22 43.65 -13.81
CA VAL A 167 14.97 44.20 -12.67
C VAL A 167 16.30 43.46 -12.41
N PHE A 168 16.43 42.19 -12.83
CA PHE A 168 17.67 41.41 -12.68
C PHE A 168 18.49 41.27 -13.97
N GLU A 169 18.11 41.91 -15.09
CA GLU A 169 19.02 42.08 -16.23
C GLU A 169 20.36 42.75 -15.84
N PRO A 170 20.42 43.79 -14.97
CA PRO A 170 21.71 44.30 -14.51
C PRO A 170 22.50 43.29 -13.65
N MET A 171 21.85 42.24 -13.09
CA MET A 171 22.55 41.13 -12.42
C MET A 171 23.16 40.12 -13.42
N LYS A 172 22.61 40.01 -14.63
CA LYS A 172 23.25 39.28 -15.74
C LYS A 172 24.51 40.01 -16.23
N ALA A 173 24.56 41.34 -16.10
CA ALA A 173 25.74 42.15 -16.41
C ALA A 173 26.83 42.08 -15.31
N SER A 174 26.49 41.74 -14.06
CA SER A 174 27.43 41.66 -12.93
C SER A 174 28.06 40.27 -12.72
N GLY A 175 27.85 39.32 -13.65
CA GLY A 175 28.46 37.99 -13.60
C GLY A 175 27.80 37.01 -12.64
N THR A 176 26.71 37.38 -11.96
CA THR A 176 25.87 36.39 -11.28
C THR A 176 25.03 35.63 -12.31
N PRO A 177 25.02 34.28 -12.28
CA PRO A 177 24.33 33.50 -13.28
C PRO A 177 22.82 33.77 -13.19
N GLY A 178 22.27 34.37 -14.24
CA GLY A 178 20.82 34.38 -14.44
C GLY A 178 20.32 32.95 -14.48
N VAL A 179 19.15 32.70 -13.89
CA VAL A 179 18.58 31.35 -13.83
C VAL A 179 18.13 30.96 -15.23
N ASP A 180 18.94 30.16 -15.92
CA ASP A 180 18.65 29.70 -17.28
C ASP A 180 17.40 28.79 -17.29
N THR A 181 16.57 28.90 -18.34
CA THR A 181 15.41 28.02 -18.57
C THR A 181 15.73 26.53 -18.42
N THR A 182 16.96 26.13 -18.75
CA THR A 182 17.46 24.75 -18.56
C THR A 182 17.46 24.32 -17.09
N THR A 183 17.83 25.19 -16.16
CA THR A 183 17.88 24.86 -14.73
C THR A 183 16.49 24.57 -14.14
N VAL A 184 15.45 25.13 -14.74
CA VAL A 184 14.06 24.92 -14.31
C VAL A 184 13.47 23.65 -14.86
N CYS A 185 13.79 23.32 -16.10
CA CYS A 185 13.48 22.00 -16.63
C CYS A 185 14.08 20.92 -15.71
N ILE A 186 15.33 21.09 -15.27
CA ILE A 186 15.97 20.16 -14.33
C ILE A 186 15.23 20.13 -12.98
N LEU A 187 14.90 21.28 -12.41
CA LEU A 187 14.19 21.33 -11.13
C LEU A 187 12.82 20.63 -11.20
N ILE A 188 12.01 20.95 -12.23
CA ILE A 188 10.65 20.43 -12.39
C ILE A 188 10.62 18.97 -12.80
N PHE A 189 11.43 18.57 -13.79
CA PHE A 189 11.36 17.23 -14.38
C PHE A 189 12.31 16.23 -13.73
N PHE A 190 13.30 16.69 -12.95
CA PHE A 190 14.26 15.79 -12.28
C PHE A 190 14.18 15.87 -10.76
N VAL A 191 14.32 17.07 -10.17
CA VAL A 191 14.38 17.22 -8.71
C VAL A 191 13.04 16.88 -8.06
N THR A 192 11.93 17.45 -8.55
CA THR A 192 10.60 17.18 -7.98
C THR A 192 10.23 15.69 -8.03
N PRO A 193 10.38 14.97 -9.18
CA PRO A 193 10.12 13.54 -9.23
C PRO A 193 11.03 12.71 -8.33
N LEU A 194 12.31 13.05 -8.24
CA LEU A 194 13.27 12.34 -7.40
C LEU A 194 12.87 12.40 -5.92
N ILE A 195 12.40 13.56 -5.47
CA ILE A 195 11.90 13.72 -4.10
C ILE A 195 10.62 12.91 -3.90
N SER A 196 9.65 12.95 -4.82
CA SER A 196 8.44 12.12 -4.73
C SER A 196 8.77 10.62 -4.69
N ILE A 197 9.77 10.16 -5.46
CA ILE A 197 10.24 8.77 -5.44
C ILE A 197 10.86 8.41 -4.08
N LEU A 198 11.66 9.29 -3.48
CA LEU A 198 12.23 9.08 -2.14
C LEU A 198 11.11 8.85 -1.11
N PHE A 199 10.08 9.70 -1.10
CA PHE A 199 8.93 9.55 -0.20
C PHE A 199 8.13 8.27 -0.47
N MET A 200 8.00 7.86 -1.74
CA MET A 200 7.37 6.58 -2.09
C MET A 200 8.14 5.37 -1.57
N ILE A 201 9.49 5.41 -1.60
CA ILE A 201 10.33 4.33 -1.05
C ILE A 201 10.13 4.21 0.46
N ILE A 202 10.12 5.33 1.18
CA ILE A 202 9.88 5.36 2.64
C ILE A 202 8.46 4.86 2.94
N ALA A 203 7.46 5.31 2.19
CA ALA A 203 6.08 4.84 2.35
C ALA A 203 5.95 3.33 2.09
N ASN A 204 6.79 2.75 1.22
CA ASN A 204 6.80 1.31 0.99
C ASN A 204 7.38 0.50 2.16
N ALA A 205 8.38 1.05 2.85
CA ALA A 205 8.93 0.41 4.04
C ALA A 205 7.92 0.41 5.21
N GLU A 206 7.20 1.51 5.41
CA GLU A 206 6.24 1.63 6.52
C GLU A 206 4.90 0.93 6.20
N ARG A 207 4.47 0.91 4.94
CA ARG A 207 3.18 0.34 4.55
C ARG A 207 3.28 -0.98 3.81
N LYS A 208 3.06 -2.08 4.55
CA LYS A 208 2.79 -3.41 4.00
C LYS A 208 1.35 -3.51 3.50
N SER A 209 1.16 -4.14 2.34
CA SER A 209 -0.16 -4.41 1.76
C SER A 209 -0.72 -5.74 2.24
N ASN A 210 -2.05 -5.82 2.39
CA ASN A 210 -2.76 -7.07 2.64
C ASN A 210 -2.94 -7.91 1.35
N LEU A 211 -2.71 -7.32 0.17
CA LEU A 211 -2.86 -8.01 -1.11
C LEU A 211 -1.55 -8.71 -1.53
N ILE A 212 -1.64 -9.98 -1.91
CA ILE A 212 -0.51 -10.82 -2.33
C ILE A 212 -0.47 -10.92 -3.85
N GLY A 213 0.71 -10.72 -4.45
CA GLY A 213 0.97 -11.18 -5.81
C GLY A 213 0.16 -10.49 -6.90
N VAL A 214 -0.29 -9.25 -6.67
CA VAL A 214 -1.10 -8.47 -7.62
C VAL A 214 -0.23 -7.98 -8.79
N LYS A 215 0.11 -8.89 -9.71
CA LYS A 215 0.93 -8.60 -10.92
C LYS A 215 0.08 -8.13 -12.11
N GLN A 216 -1.23 -8.39 -12.08
CA GLN A 216 -2.14 -8.14 -13.21
C GLN A 216 -2.23 -6.65 -13.61
N PRO A 217 -2.38 -5.69 -12.68
CA PRO A 217 -2.42 -4.26 -13.04
C PRO A 217 -1.10 -3.81 -13.67
N TYR A 218 0.05 -4.26 -13.15
CA TYR A 218 1.36 -3.90 -13.71
C TYR A 218 1.57 -4.44 -15.12
N ARG A 219 1.04 -5.64 -15.44
CA ARG A 219 1.04 -6.15 -16.82
C ARG A 219 0.11 -5.36 -17.73
N ALA A 220 -1.03 -4.90 -17.21
CA ALA A 220 -1.97 -4.07 -17.96
C ALA A 220 -1.42 -2.67 -18.31
N VAL A 221 -0.33 -2.21 -17.67
CA VAL A 221 0.35 -0.93 -17.98
C VAL A 221 1.17 -1.03 -19.27
N ILE A 222 1.65 -2.21 -19.65
CA ILE A 222 2.62 -2.36 -20.75
C ILE A 222 2.05 -1.87 -22.08
N LEU A 223 0.82 -2.30 -22.41
CA LEU A 223 0.15 -1.90 -23.65
C LEU A 223 -0.09 -0.37 -23.74
N PRO A 224 -0.73 0.30 -22.77
CA PRO A 224 -0.94 1.75 -22.84
C PRO A 224 0.37 2.53 -22.78
N LEU A 225 1.41 2.01 -22.11
CA LEU A 225 2.74 2.63 -22.12
C LEU A 225 3.33 2.63 -23.53
N ILE A 226 3.27 1.51 -24.25
CA ILE A 226 3.75 1.41 -25.64
C ILE A 226 2.96 2.38 -26.55
N ILE A 227 1.63 2.46 -26.37
CA ILE A 227 0.78 3.38 -27.14
C ILE A 227 1.17 4.84 -26.85
N ALA A 228 1.36 5.21 -25.58
CA ALA A 228 1.73 6.56 -25.20
C ALA A 228 3.12 6.95 -25.70
N VAL A 229 4.11 6.05 -25.58
CA VAL A 229 5.47 6.27 -26.10
C VAL A 229 5.45 6.37 -27.63
N GLY A 230 4.70 5.51 -28.31
CA GLY A 230 4.52 5.55 -29.76
C GLY A 230 3.84 6.85 -30.22
N PHE A 231 2.86 7.34 -29.47
CA PHE A 231 2.21 8.63 -29.74
C PHE A 231 3.16 9.80 -29.55
N ILE A 232 3.94 9.83 -28.47
CA ILE A 232 4.97 10.86 -28.23
C ILE A 232 6.02 10.84 -29.34
N ALA A 233 6.48 9.66 -29.77
CA ALA A 233 7.42 9.53 -30.89
C ALA A 233 6.80 9.98 -32.22
N ALA A 234 5.53 9.66 -32.48
CA ALA A 234 4.81 10.11 -33.67
C ALA A 234 4.69 11.64 -33.72
N VAL A 235 4.38 12.28 -32.58
CA VAL A 235 4.36 13.75 -32.47
C VAL A 235 5.74 14.37 -32.74
N ALA A 236 6.83 13.68 -32.35
CA ALA A 236 8.18 14.17 -32.57
C ALA A 236 8.70 13.96 -34.02
N LEU A 237 8.32 12.86 -34.69
CA LEU A 237 8.82 12.53 -36.03
C LEU A 237 7.97 13.08 -37.18
N ILE A 238 6.68 13.37 -36.97
CA ILE A 238 5.75 13.73 -38.04
C ILE A 238 5.50 15.25 -38.03
N PRO A 239 6.00 16.01 -39.04
CA PRO A 239 5.87 17.47 -39.10
C PRO A 239 4.44 18.03 -38.95
N PRO A 240 3.38 17.43 -39.52
CA PRO A 240 2.01 17.94 -39.31
C PRO A 240 1.46 17.70 -37.90
N LEU A 241 2.05 16.79 -37.11
CA LEU A 241 1.68 16.59 -35.71
C LEU A 241 2.46 17.53 -34.77
N ALA A 242 3.47 18.24 -35.25
CA ALA A 242 4.23 19.21 -34.45
C ALA A 242 3.36 20.36 -33.93
N SER A 243 2.24 20.67 -34.60
CA SER A 243 1.25 21.64 -34.12
C SER A 243 0.63 21.28 -32.77
N LEU A 244 0.66 19.99 -32.38
CA LEU A 244 0.22 19.52 -31.05
C LEU A 244 1.21 19.88 -29.92
N THR A 245 2.44 20.25 -30.27
CA THR A 245 3.42 20.84 -29.34
C THR A 245 3.24 22.36 -29.19
N GLY A 246 2.20 22.91 -29.81
CA GLY A 246 1.84 24.31 -29.64
C GLY A 246 1.59 24.68 -28.17
N PRO A 247 1.79 25.95 -27.79
CA PRO A 247 1.78 26.39 -26.39
C PRO A 247 0.51 25.93 -25.66
N SER A 248 -0.67 26.19 -26.19
CA SER A 248 -1.94 25.83 -25.54
C SER A 248 -2.26 24.33 -25.50
N LEU A 249 -1.71 23.54 -26.42
CA LEU A 249 -2.08 22.12 -26.60
C LEU A 249 -1.14 21.15 -25.86
N PHE A 250 0.09 21.57 -25.55
CA PHE A 250 1.08 20.69 -24.95
C PHE A 250 0.69 20.13 -23.57
N PRO A 251 0.20 20.94 -22.60
CA PRO A 251 -0.27 20.41 -21.31
C PRO A 251 -1.46 19.43 -21.43
N LEU A 252 -2.33 19.66 -22.41
CA LEU A 252 -3.46 18.77 -22.72
C LEU A 252 -2.97 17.42 -23.25
N VAL A 253 -2.00 17.42 -24.17
CA VAL A 253 -1.40 16.20 -24.73
C VAL A 253 -0.73 15.37 -23.64
N VAL A 254 0.03 16.01 -22.74
CA VAL A 254 0.68 15.32 -21.61
C VAL A 254 -0.37 14.73 -20.66
N THR A 255 -1.42 15.49 -20.34
CA THR A 255 -2.55 15.00 -19.53
C THR A 255 -3.20 13.77 -20.17
N ALA A 256 -3.49 13.83 -21.47
CA ALA A 256 -4.10 12.72 -22.20
C ALA A 256 -3.20 11.46 -22.18
N CYS A 257 -1.90 11.61 -22.41
CA CYS A 257 -0.95 10.50 -22.35
C CYS A 257 -0.91 9.85 -20.97
N LEU A 258 -0.85 10.66 -19.90
CA LEU A 258 -0.82 10.16 -18.52
C LEU A 258 -2.14 9.47 -18.14
N LEU A 259 -3.28 9.95 -18.63
CA LEU A 259 -4.57 9.28 -18.42
C LEU A 259 -4.67 7.96 -19.17
N VAL A 260 -4.20 7.89 -20.41
CA VAL A 260 -4.12 6.63 -21.18
C VAL A 260 -3.26 5.61 -20.45
N ILE A 261 -2.14 6.03 -19.84
CA ILE A 261 -1.27 5.16 -19.04
C ILE A 261 -1.96 4.69 -17.75
N SER A 262 -2.71 5.56 -17.06
CA SER A 262 -3.25 5.26 -15.72
C SER A 262 -4.63 4.58 -15.71
N ILE A 263 -5.54 4.88 -16.65
CA ILE A 263 -6.94 4.43 -16.59
C ILE A 263 -7.10 2.91 -16.74
N PRO A 264 -6.51 2.23 -17.76
CA PRO A 264 -6.70 0.79 -17.93
C PRO A 264 -6.18 -0.04 -16.73
N PRO A 265 -4.96 0.22 -16.20
CA PRO A 265 -4.47 -0.43 -14.99
C PRO A 265 -5.32 -0.14 -13.76
N ALA A 266 -5.80 1.11 -13.60
CA ALA A 266 -6.68 1.49 -12.50
C ALA A 266 -7.98 0.67 -12.51
N TRP A 267 -8.57 0.44 -13.68
CA TRP A 267 -9.80 -0.33 -13.81
C TRP A 267 -9.62 -1.81 -13.45
N VAL A 268 -8.53 -2.43 -13.92
CA VAL A 268 -8.16 -3.80 -13.54
C VAL A 268 -7.97 -3.89 -12.02
N TYR A 269 -7.23 -2.93 -11.44
CA TYR A 269 -7.01 -2.87 -10.01
C TYR A 269 -8.31 -2.71 -9.23
N MET A 270 -9.22 -1.81 -9.64
CA MET A 270 -10.50 -1.58 -8.96
C MET A 270 -11.37 -2.84 -8.90
N ARG A 271 -11.38 -3.66 -9.96
CA ARG A 271 -12.10 -4.94 -9.96
C ARG A 271 -11.55 -5.89 -8.90
N ILE A 272 -10.22 -6.05 -8.87
CA ILE A 272 -9.52 -6.90 -7.91
C ILE A 272 -9.73 -6.38 -6.49
N ALA A 273 -9.53 -5.08 -6.27
CA ALA A 273 -9.67 -4.42 -4.98
C ALA A 273 -11.09 -4.55 -4.42
N LYS A 274 -12.13 -4.43 -5.27
CA LYS A 274 -13.52 -4.58 -4.84
C LYS A 274 -13.84 -6.00 -4.38
N VAL A 275 -13.46 -7.03 -5.15
CA VAL A 275 -13.69 -8.42 -4.76
C VAL A 275 -12.95 -8.78 -3.46
N ASN A 276 -11.69 -8.35 -3.34
CA ASN A 276 -10.88 -8.62 -2.16
C ASN A 276 -11.29 -7.79 -0.93
N GLY A 277 -11.78 -6.56 -1.14
CA GLY A 277 -12.29 -5.69 -0.07
C GLY A 277 -13.64 -6.18 0.47
N ASP A 278 -14.54 -6.63 -0.41
CA ASP A 278 -15.80 -7.27 -0.01
C ASP A 278 -15.51 -8.57 0.76
N ALA A 279 -14.54 -9.36 0.32
CA ALA A 279 -14.10 -10.56 1.06
C ALA A 279 -13.50 -10.21 2.44
N GLU A 280 -12.61 -9.21 2.54
CA GLU A 280 -12.00 -8.77 3.80
C GLU A 280 -13.05 -8.29 4.81
N SER A 281 -14.02 -7.50 4.36
CA SER A 281 -15.07 -6.96 5.21
C SER A 281 -16.15 -7.98 5.59
N SER A 282 -16.40 -8.99 4.75
CA SER A 282 -17.44 -10.01 4.96
C SER A 282 -16.92 -11.30 5.59
N MET A 283 -15.62 -11.56 5.58
CA MET A 283 -15.03 -12.78 6.16
C MET A 283 -15.41 -13.01 7.63
N PRO A 284 -15.42 -12.00 8.52
CA PRO A 284 -15.82 -12.23 9.92
C PRO A 284 -17.29 -12.63 10.04
N SER A 285 -18.18 -11.99 9.28
CA SER A 285 -19.61 -12.35 9.25
C SER A 285 -19.83 -13.77 8.73
N PHE A 286 -19.09 -14.16 7.68
CA PHE A 286 -19.12 -15.54 7.19
C PHE A 286 -18.66 -16.52 8.28
N LEU A 287 -17.54 -16.26 8.96
CA LEU A 287 -17.06 -17.10 10.06
C LEU A 287 -18.07 -17.16 11.21
N ARG A 288 -18.70 -16.05 11.56
CA ARG A 288 -19.78 -15.98 12.56
C ARG A 288 -20.94 -16.90 12.20
N ASP A 289 -21.39 -16.86 10.94
CA ASP A 289 -22.48 -17.71 10.45
C ASP A 289 -22.10 -19.20 10.48
N VAL A 290 -20.84 -19.54 10.16
CA VAL A 290 -20.34 -20.92 10.29
C VAL A 290 -20.34 -21.36 11.76
N THR A 291 -19.88 -20.50 12.67
CA THR A 291 -19.82 -20.80 14.10
C THR A 291 -21.21 -20.95 14.71
N GLU A 292 -22.16 -20.09 14.35
CA GLU A 292 -23.57 -20.18 14.77
C GLU A 292 -24.21 -21.49 14.29
N ALA A 293 -24.03 -21.83 13.01
CA ALA A 293 -24.48 -23.11 12.46
C ALA A 293 -23.83 -24.31 13.16
N ARG A 294 -22.56 -24.18 13.59
CA ARG A 294 -21.89 -25.23 14.36
C ARG A 294 -22.43 -25.35 15.79
N LYS A 295 -22.78 -24.23 16.44
CA LYS A 295 -23.41 -24.20 17.76
C LYS A 295 -24.78 -24.89 17.78
N THR A 296 -25.51 -24.90 16.66
CA THR A 296 -26.79 -25.64 16.52
C THR A 296 -26.63 -27.14 16.25
N GLY A 297 -25.39 -27.64 16.18
CA GLY A 297 -25.09 -29.06 16.04
C GLY A 297 -24.89 -29.54 14.59
N LEU A 298 -24.92 -28.67 13.59
CA LEU A 298 -24.58 -29.05 12.22
C LEU A 298 -23.13 -29.54 12.12
N SER A 299 -22.87 -30.51 11.24
CA SER A 299 -21.49 -30.94 10.96
C SER A 299 -20.69 -29.78 10.35
N PRO A 300 -19.36 -29.70 10.55
CA PRO A 300 -18.58 -28.53 10.13
C PRO A 300 -18.70 -28.18 8.64
N GLU A 301 -18.73 -29.21 7.79
CA GLU A 301 -18.89 -29.05 6.35
C GLU A 301 -20.29 -28.52 6.00
N LYS A 302 -21.33 -29.03 6.69
CA LYS A 302 -22.70 -28.53 6.55
C LYS A 302 -22.85 -27.11 7.09
N SER A 303 -22.11 -26.74 8.15
CA SER A 303 -22.08 -25.37 8.68
C SER A 303 -21.52 -24.38 7.66
N ILE A 304 -20.45 -24.76 6.92
CA ILE A 304 -19.93 -23.95 5.81
C ILE A 304 -20.99 -23.82 4.72
N ILE A 305 -21.55 -24.94 4.25
CA ILE A 305 -22.59 -24.93 3.20
C ILE A 305 -23.77 -24.04 3.63
N HIS A 306 -24.20 -24.13 4.89
CA HIS A 306 -25.27 -23.29 5.45
C HIS A 306 -24.90 -21.81 5.40
N ALA A 307 -23.71 -21.43 5.87
CA ALA A 307 -23.24 -20.05 5.84
C ALA A 307 -23.18 -19.50 4.40
N THR A 308 -22.69 -20.28 3.43
CA THR A 308 -22.63 -19.84 2.02
C THR A 308 -23.99 -19.58 1.37
N LYS A 309 -25.10 -20.04 1.95
CA LYS A 309 -26.46 -19.77 1.46
C LYS A 309 -26.99 -18.39 1.90
N ARG A 310 -26.43 -17.79 2.96
CA ARG A 310 -26.86 -16.46 3.41
C ARG A 310 -26.48 -15.41 2.38
N THR A 311 -27.38 -14.46 2.16
CA THR A 311 -27.16 -13.27 1.33
C THR A 311 -26.67 -12.14 2.22
N GLY A 312 -25.62 -11.42 1.80
CA GLY A 312 -25.08 -10.31 2.59
C GLY A 312 -23.58 -10.07 2.44
N TYR A 313 -22.85 -10.94 1.74
CA TYR A 313 -21.40 -10.85 1.62
C TYR A 313 -20.89 -10.06 0.39
N GLY A 314 -21.76 -9.30 -0.30
CA GLY A 314 -21.38 -8.55 -1.50
C GLY A 314 -20.81 -9.44 -2.61
N ARG A 315 -19.73 -9.01 -3.29
CA ARG A 315 -19.10 -9.81 -4.36
C ARG A 315 -18.42 -11.08 -3.87
N PHE A 316 -18.21 -11.22 -2.57
CA PHE A 316 -17.67 -12.45 -1.99
C PHE A 316 -18.66 -13.63 -2.14
N CYS A 317 -19.97 -13.37 -2.27
CA CYS A 317 -20.98 -14.39 -2.55
C CYS A 317 -20.66 -15.21 -3.81
N GLU A 318 -20.08 -14.62 -4.85
CA GLU A 318 -19.68 -15.35 -6.06
C GLU A 318 -18.60 -16.41 -5.77
N THR A 319 -17.68 -16.12 -4.84
CA THR A 319 -16.65 -17.06 -4.44
C THR A 319 -17.21 -18.11 -3.47
N LEU A 320 -18.08 -17.70 -2.54
CA LEU A 320 -18.77 -18.62 -1.63
C LEU A 320 -19.69 -19.61 -2.38
N ASN A 321 -20.34 -19.19 -3.47
CA ASN A 321 -21.14 -20.07 -4.32
C ASN A 321 -20.27 -21.14 -5.01
N LEU A 322 -19.06 -20.80 -5.45
CA LEU A 322 -18.12 -21.77 -6.00
C LEU A 322 -17.64 -22.77 -4.93
N ILE A 323 -17.41 -22.29 -3.71
CA ILE A 323 -17.06 -23.14 -2.55
C ILE A 323 -18.21 -24.10 -2.28
N ARG A 324 -19.44 -23.59 -2.15
CA ARG A 324 -20.64 -24.39 -1.91
C ARG A 324 -20.80 -25.49 -2.94
N SER A 325 -20.77 -25.12 -4.23
CA SER A 325 -20.92 -26.08 -5.31
C SER A 325 -19.84 -27.16 -5.23
N GLN A 326 -18.57 -26.80 -5.05
CA GLN A 326 -17.49 -27.78 -4.92
C GLN A 326 -17.67 -28.71 -3.70
N MET A 327 -18.16 -28.19 -2.58
CA MET A 327 -18.46 -29.01 -1.40
C MET A 327 -19.65 -29.95 -1.64
N GLU A 328 -20.71 -29.49 -2.30
CA GLU A 328 -21.88 -30.31 -2.69
C GLU A 328 -21.48 -31.44 -3.66
N TRP A 329 -20.52 -31.18 -4.55
CA TRP A 329 -19.92 -32.19 -5.43
C TRP A 329 -18.88 -33.10 -4.74
N GLY A 330 -18.69 -32.99 -3.42
CA GLY A 330 -17.79 -33.86 -2.65
C GLY A 330 -16.28 -33.54 -2.82
N VAL A 331 -15.93 -32.36 -3.34
CA VAL A 331 -14.53 -31.94 -3.45
C VAL A 331 -13.94 -31.68 -2.06
N SER A 332 -12.72 -32.18 -1.81
CA SER A 332 -12.07 -31.98 -0.51
C SER A 332 -11.77 -30.50 -0.20
N LEU A 333 -11.94 -30.09 1.05
CA LEU A 333 -11.69 -28.73 1.53
C LEU A 333 -10.29 -28.20 1.17
N ARG A 334 -9.28 -29.08 1.13
CA ARG A 334 -7.92 -28.72 0.71
C ARG A 334 -7.85 -28.31 -0.76
N LYS A 335 -8.53 -29.03 -1.65
CA LYS A 335 -8.58 -28.69 -3.08
C LYS A 335 -9.39 -27.42 -3.30
N ILE A 336 -10.48 -27.24 -2.55
CA ILE A 336 -11.28 -26.01 -2.55
C ILE A 336 -10.42 -24.81 -2.14
N PHE A 337 -9.64 -24.95 -1.07
CA PHE A 337 -8.72 -23.89 -0.63
C PHE A 337 -7.71 -23.49 -1.71
N VAL A 338 -7.13 -24.45 -2.43
CA VAL A 338 -6.22 -24.18 -3.56
C VAL A 338 -6.93 -23.39 -4.66
N ASN A 339 -8.20 -23.71 -4.95
CA ASN A 339 -9.01 -22.96 -5.92
C ASN A 339 -9.32 -21.53 -5.43
N ILE A 340 -9.60 -21.36 -4.13
CA ILE A 340 -9.82 -20.03 -3.51
C ILE A 340 -8.55 -19.18 -3.61
N LYS A 341 -7.36 -19.76 -3.36
CA LYS A 341 -6.06 -19.07 -3.44
C LYS A 341 -5.82 -18.40 -4.81
N ASN A 342 -6.42 -18.94 -5.89
CA ASN A 342 -6.33 -18.35 -7.22
C ASN A 342 -7.32 -17.21 -7.46
N LYS A 343 -8.43 -17.15 -6.71
CA LYS A 343 -9.51 -16.16 -6.90
C LYS A 343 -9.43 -15.00 -5.90
N ILE A 344 -8.99 -15.25 -4.67
CA ILE A 344 -8.81 -14.25 -3.61
C ILE A 344 -7.32 -14.02 -3.39
N GLN A 345 -6.91 -12.76 -3.39
CA GLN A 345 -5.53 -12.30 -3.23
C GLN A 345 -5.30 -11.56 -1.90
N ASN A 346 -6.29 -11.52 -1.00
CA ASN A 346 -6.16 -10.91 0.32
C ASN A 346 -5.58 -11.93 1.33
N TRP A 347 -4.42 -11.63 1.92
CA TRP A 347 -3.70 -12.54 2.83
C TRP A 347 -4.48 -12.85 4.12
N PRO A 348 -4.99 -11.87 4.90
CA PRO A 348 -5.88 -12.15 6.03
C PRO A 348 -7.02 -13.13 5.73
N VAL A 349 -7.73 -12.92 4.62
CA VAL A 349 -8.85 -13.78 4.22
C VAL A 349 -8.38 -15.20 3.92
N LEU A 350 -7.30 -15.36 3.15
CA LEU A 350 -6.74 -16.68 2.85
C LEU A 350 -6.26 -17.41 4.10
N VAL A 351 -5.63 -16.70 5.05
CA VAL A 351 -5.20 -17.30 6.31
C VAL A 351 -6.39 -17.74 7.16
N ASN A 352 -7.44 -16.92 7.28
CA ASN A 352 -8.65 -17.30 8.00
C ASN A 352 -9.32 -18.52 7.37
N PHE A 353 -9.38 -18.62 6.03
CA PHE A 353 -9.86 -19.82 5.34
C PHE A 353 -8.97 -21.04 5.59
N LEU A 354 -7.65 -20.88 5.54
CA LEU A 354 -6.71 -21.95 5.81
C LEU A 354 -6.92 -22.50 7.23
N ILE A 355 -7.01 -21.61 8.22
CA ILE A 355 -7.20 -21.97 9.62
C ILE A 355 -8.56 -22.65 9.82
N LEU A 356 -9.63 -22.16 9.18
CA LEU A 356 -10.93 -22.82 9.16
C LEU A 356 -10.82 -24.26 8.63
N VAL A 357 -10.18 -24.46 7.47
CA VAL A 357 -10.03 -25.78 6.84
C VAL A 357 -9.21 -26.74 7.70
N GLU A 358 -8.09 -26.29 8.26
CA GLU A 358 -7.27 -27.14 9.12
C GLU A 358 -7.98 -27.48 10.45
N THR A 359 -8.71 -26.52 11.04
CA THR A 359 -9.49 -26.76 12.27
C THR A 359 -10.58 -27.80 12.05
N ILE A 360 -11.27 -27.76 10.90
CA ILE A 360 -12.32 -28.72 10.56
C ILE A 360 -11.75 -30.11 10.32
N LYS A 361 -10.67 -30.22 9.54
CA LYS A 361 -10.09 -31.51 9.14
C LYS A 361 -9.60 -32.35 10.32
N ILE A 362 -9.15 -31.72 11.40
CA ILE A 362 -8.42 -32.40 12.49
C ILE A 362 -9.26 -32.43 13.76
N GLY A 363 -9.83 -31.28 14.14
CA GLY A 363 -10.54 -31.09 15.39
C GLY A 363 -12.05 -31.22 15.27
N GLY A 364 -12.56 -31.62 14.08
CA GLY A 364 -13.98 -31.64 13.79
C GLY A 364 -14.65 -30.26 13.95
N GLY A 365 -13.88 -29.17 13.87
CA GLY A 365 -14.38 -27.80 13.97
C GLY A 365 -15.23 -27.55 15.21
N SER A 366 -14.66 -27.67 16.41
CA SER A 366 -15.42 -27.40 17.65
C SER A 366 -15.99 -25.98 17.64
N ALA A 367 -17.21 -25.81 18.17
CA ALA A 367 -17.86 -24.50 18.20
C ALA A 367 -17.00 -23.45 18.93
N THR A 368 -16.27 -23.87 19.96
CA THR A 368 -15.36 -22.99 20.71
C THR A 368 -14.14 -22.58 19.87
N ALA A 369 -13.53 -23.48 19.11
CA ALA A 369 -12.44 -23.14 18.22
C ALA A 369 -12.91 -22.18 17.11
N LEU A 370 -14.05 -22.45 16.48
CA LEU A 370 -14.58 -21.56 15.46
C LEU A 370 -14.95 -20.18 16.03
N GLU A 371 -15.47 -20.10 17.26
CA GLU A 371 -15.70 -18.83 17.96
C GLU A 371 -14.40 -18.02 18.13
N MET A 372 -13.31 -18.66 18.54
CA MET A 372 -12.01 -17.98 18.67
C MET A 372 -11.49 -17.44 17.34
N LEU A 373 -11.71 -18.16 16.24
CA LEU A 373 -11.37 -17.71 14.90
C LEU A 373 -12.23 -16.51 14.48
N THR A 374 -13.53 -16.55 14.79
CA THR A 374 -14.45 -15.44 14.54
C THR A 374 -14.05 -14.20 15.34
N ASP A 375 -13.88 -14.30 16.66
CA ASP A 375 -13.45 -13.20 17.54
C ASP A 375 -12.15 -12.55 17.04
N TYR A 376 -11.21 -13.37 16.60
CA TYR A 376 -9.96 -12.89 16.02
C TYR A 376 -10.19 -12.15 14.71
N SER A 377 -10.98 -12.72 13.81
CA SER A 377 -11.27 -12.11 12.51
C SER A 377 -12.06 -10.80 12.65
N GLU A 378 -12.96 -10.69 13.63
CA GLU A 378 -13.69 -9.46 13.95
C GLU A 378 -12.72 -8.37 14.41
N LYS A 379 -11.89 -8.66 15.42
CA LYS A 379 -10.89 -7.69 15.89
C LYS A 379 -9.92 -7.27 14.79
N GLN A 380 -9.52 -8.21 13.92
CA GLN A 380 -8.66 -7.90 12.77
C GLN A 380 -9.35 -6.94 11.78
N LYS A 381 -10.65 -7.15 11.51
CA LYS A 381 -11.44 -6.23 10.68
C LYS A 381 -11.53 -4.85 11.32
N ASP A 382 -11.77 -4.76 12.63
CA ASP A 382 -11.86 -3.47 13.34
C ASP A 382 -10.56 -2.67 13.21
N VAL A 383 -9.41 -3.33 13.34
CA VAL A 383 -8.09 -2.68 13.13
C VAL A 383 -7.95 -2.14 11.71
N GLU A 384 -8.38 -2.90 10.69
CA GLU A 384 -8.28 -2.47 9.29
C GLU A 384 -9.28 -1.36 8.94
N VAL A 385 -10.50 -1.39 9.51
CA VAL A 385 -11.48 -0.32 9.36
C VAL A 385 -10.98 0.97 10.01
N ASN A 386 -10.46 0.90 11.24
CA ASN A 386 -9.87 2.03 11.94
C ASN A 386 -8.69 2.62 11.15
N LYS A 387 -7.83 1.74 10.61
CA LYS A 387 -6.72 2.14 9.74
C LYS A 387 -7.17 2.93 8.52
N LYS A 388 -8.15 2.42 7.78
CA LYS A 388 -8.69 3.11 6.60
C LYS A 388 -9.32 4.44 6.99
N SER A 389 -9.99 4.53 8.13
CA SER A 389 -10.60 5.78 8.62
C SER A 389 -9.55 6.87 8.88
N LEU A 390 -8.47 6.53 9.59
CA LEU A 390 -7.40 7.46 9.94
C LEU A 390 -6.60 7.96 8.72
N LEU A 391 -6.57 7.18 7.63
CA LEU A 391 -5.84 7.54 6.41
C LEU A 391 -6.66 8.35 5.40
N LYS A 392 -7.99 8.39 5.53
CA LYS A 392 -8.88 9.13 4.61
C LYS A 392 -8.56 10.63 4.49
N PRO A 393 -8.29 11.38 5.58
CA PRO A 393 -7.98 12.81 5.50
C PRO A 393 -6.77 13.11 4.59
N TYR A 394 -5.77 12.22 4.56
CA TYR A 394 -4.58 12.38 3.73
C TYR A 394 -4.86 12.31 2.23
N VAL A 395 -5.89 11.55 1.82
CA VAL A 395 -6.35 11.55 0.43
C VAL A 395 -6.93 12.92 0.07
N ILE A 396 -7.78 13.48 0.94
CA ILE A 396 -8.41 14.79 0.74
C ILE A 396 -7.34 15.88 0.66
N LEU A 397 -6.33 15.83 1.53
CA LEU A 397 -5.21 16.77 1.53
C LEU A 397 -4.48 16.81 0.18
N ALA A 398 -4.29 15.66 -0.46
CA ALA A 398 -3.64 15.61 -1.78
C ALA A 398 -4.49 16.27 -2.89
N PHE A 399 -5.82 16.14 -2.84
CA PHE A 399 -6.72 16.84 -3.76
C PHE A 399 -6.69 18.35 -3.54
N ILE A 400 -6.76 18.81 -2.29
CA ILE A 400 -6.64 20.23 -1.94
C ILE A 400 -5.33 20.78 -2.46
N TRP A 401 -4.22 20.06 -2.25
CA TRP A 401 -2.92 20.49 -2.69
C TRP A 401 -2.81 20.59 -4.22
N SER A 402 -3.38 19.63 -4.96
CA SER A 402 -3.45 19.67 -6.44
C SER A 402 -4.17 20.92 -6.95
N VAL A 403 -5.27 21.32 -6.31
CA VAL A 403 -6.01 22.53 -6.67
C VAL A 403 -5.19 23.77 -6.32
N LEU A 404 -4.62 23.80 -5.12
CA LEU A 404 -3.85 24.94 -4.61
C LEU A 404 -2.62 25.21 -5.48
N ILE A 405 -1.85 24.19 -5.87
CA ILE A 405 -0.68 24.42 -6.73
C ILE A 405 -1.05 24.92 -8.12
N ALA A 406 -2.10 24.36 -8.73
CA ALA A 406 -2.56 24.79 -10.05
C ALA A 406 -3.02 26.25 -10.02
N LEU A 407 -3.84 26.61 -9.03
CA LEU A 407 -4.38 27.95 -8.88
C LEU A 407 -3.27 28.97 -8.57
N THR A 408 -2.44 28.72 -7.55
CA THR A 408 -1.42 29.68 -7.10
C THR A 408 -0.36 29.94 -8.18
N THR A 409 0.12 28.91 -8.86
CA THR A 409 1.16 29.07 -9.90
C THR A 409 0.64 29.87 -11.11
N THR A 410 -0.57 29.58 -11.58
CA THR A 410 -1.20 30.34 -12.67
C THR A 410 -1.49 31.78 -12.27
N MET A 411 -2.04 32.03 -11.08
CA MET A 411 -2.26 33.38 -10.54
C MET A 411 -0.97 34.19 -10.48
N VAL A 412 0.11 33.60 -9.94
CA VAL A 412 1.42 34.26 -9.88
C VAL A 412 1.94 34.53 -11.29
N ALA A 413 1.86 33.57 -12.21
CA ALA A 413 2.33 33.76 -13.58
C ALA A 413 1.60 34.90 -14.31
N THR A 414 0.27 35.00 -14.19
CA THR A 414 -0.51 36.06 -14.86
C THR A 414 -0.33 37.42 -14.21
N THR A 415 -0.27 37.48 -12.87
CA THR A 415 -0.06 38.74 -12.14
C THR A 415 1.31 39.32 -12.42
N VAL A 416 2.33 38.48 -12.44
CA VAL A 416 3.69 38.87 -12.80
C VAL A 416 3.75 39.37 -14.24
N TRP A 417 3.07 38.72 -15.19
CA TRP A 417 2.96 39.24 -16.55
C TRP A 417 2.27 40.61 -16.59
N ALA A 418 1.14 40.79 -15.91
CA ALA A 418 0.43 42.06 -15.86
C ALA A 418 1.32 43.19 -15.30
N LEU A 419 2.14 42.89 -14.28
CA LEU A 419 3.10 43.86 -13.72
C LEU A 419 4.17 44.28 -14.74
N THR A 420 4.60 43.39 -15.65
CA THR A 420 5.55 43.77 -16.72
C THR A 420 4.96 44.73 -17.75
N GLN A 421 3.63 44.81 -17.87
CA GLN A 421 2.95 45.74 -18.77
C GLN A 421 2.79 47.15 -18.17
N ILE A 422 2.81 47.28 -16.84
CA ILE A 422 2.53 48.55 -16.12
C ILE A 422 3.77 49.49 -16.05
N SER A 423 4.85 49.20 -16.79
CA SER A 423 6.00 50.10 -17.02
C SER A 423 6.72 50.59 -15.76
N LEU A 424 7.74 49.85 -15.31
CA LEU A 424 8.87 50.45 -14.60
C LEU A 424 9.78 51.14 -15.64
N PRO A 425 10.25 52.38 -15.43
CA PRO A 425 11.18 53.03 -16.36
C PRO A 425 12.43 52.16 -16.55
N GLY A 426 12.69 51.72 -17.80
CA GLY A 426 13.83 50.85 -18.14
C GLY A 426 13.54 49.34 -18.19
N SER A 427 12.28 48.91 -18.05
CA SER A 427 11.90 47.50 -18.23
C SER A 427 11.45 47.22 -19.67
N VAL A 428 12.05 46.19 -20.31
CA VAL A 428 11.58 45.67 -21.61
C VAL A 428 10.33 44.82 -21.35
N ALA A 429 9.23 45.11 -22.07
CA ALA A 429 8.02 44.31 -22.01
C ALA A 429 8.31 42.86 -22.44
N MET A 430 7.90 41.88 -21.64
CA MET A 430 8.09 40.48 -22.02
C MET A 430 7.22 40.12 -23.23
N PRO A 431 7.80 39.51 -24.30
CA PRO A 431 7.02 39.01 -25.42
C PRO A 431 6.00 37.95 -24.95
N LEU A 432 4.77 38.02 -25.48
CA LEU A 432 3.67 37.10 -25.16
C LEU A 432 4.07 35.61 -25.33
N GLU A 433 4.87 35.30 -26.35
CA GLU A 433 5.36 33.95 -26.64
C GLU A 433 6.23 33.36 -25.50
N VAL A 434 7.02 34.20 -24.82
CA VAL A 434 7.90 33.75 -23.73
C VAL A 434 7.06 33.43 -22.49
N MET A 435 6.03 34.23 -22.21
CA MET A 435 5.08 33.99 -21.13
C MET A 435 4.31 32.69 -21.33
N GLU A 436 3.74 32.48 -22.52
CA GLU A 436 3.01 31.25 -22.82
C GLU A 436 3.91 30.02 -22.64
N LYS A 437 5.16 30.07 -23.13
CA LYS A 437 6.12 28.98 -22.97
C LYS A 437 6.42 28.67 -21.49
N GLN A 438 6.55 29.69 -20.63
CA GLN A 438 6.76 29.51 -19.19
C GLN A 438 5.54 28.91 -18.50
N ILE A 439 4.33 29.44 -18.75
CA ILE A 439 3.08 28.91 -18.16
C ILE A 439 2.88 27.44 -18.52
N ASN A 440 3.18 27.06 -19.77
CA ASN A 440 3.04 25.68 -20.23
C ASN A 440 4.06 24.73 -19.60
N LEU A 441 5.29 25.19 -19.41
CA LEU A 441 6.33 24.43 -18.72
C LEU A 441 5.94 24.14 -17.27
N PHE A 442 5.41 25.14 -16.55
CA PHE A 442 4.89 24.95 -15.20
C PHE A 442 3.65 24.07 -15.16
N SER A 443 2.69 24.29 -16.06
CA SER A 443 1.47 23.50 -16.15
C SER A 443 1.79 22.02 -16.34
N THR A 444 2.73 21.70 -17.24
CA THR A 444 3.20 20.33 -17.48
C THR A 444 3.89 19.74 -16.24
N GLY A 445 4.72 20.54 -15.57
CA GLY A 445 5.37 20.15 -14.31
C GLY A 445 4.39 19.79 -13.20
N ILE A 446 3.35 20.61 -13.03
CA ILE A 446 2.29 20.40 -12.03
C ILE A 446 1.50 19.13 -12.33
N ILE A 447 1.13 18.92 -13.60
CA ILE A 447 0.42 17.70 -14.03
C ILE A 447 1.25 16.46 -13.70
N LEU A 448 2.56 16.47 -14.02
CA LEU A 448 3.46 15.37 -13.73
C LEU A 448 3.65 15.15 -12.22
N GLN A 449 3.77 16.22 -11.45
CA GLN A 449 3.87 16.15 -9.99
C GLN A 449 2.60 15.59 -9.35
N CYS A 450 1.41 16.00 -9.81
CA CYS A 450 0.13 15.46 -9.36
C CYS A 450 -0.03 13.98 -9.75
N TRP A 451 0.45 13.59 -10.94
CA TRP A 451 0.48 12.19 -11.37
C TRP A 451 1.33 11.32 -10.43
N LEU A 452 2.54 11.78 -10.06
CA LEU A 452 3.43 11.10 -9.11
C LEU A 452 2.84 11.07 -7.69
N SER A 453 2.27 12.19 -7.24
CA SER A 453 1.61 12.31 -5.94
C SER A 453 0.47 11.29 -5.81
N GLY A 454 -0.22 10.97 -6.90
CA GLY A 454 -1.25 9.92 -6.90
C GLY A 454 -0.73 8.53 -6.53
N PHE A 455 0.49 8.17 -6.94
CA PHE A 455 1.11 6.91 -6.53
C PHE A 455 1.45 6.89 -5.05
N PHE A 456 1.98 8.00 -4.54
CA PHE A 456 2.23 8.18 -3.12
C PHE A 456 0.94 8.02 -2.30
N VAL A 457 -0.12 8.73 -2.66
CA VAL A 457 -1.43 8.67 -1.98
C VAL A 457 -2.03 7.27 -2.06
N GLY A 458 -1.97 6.60 -3.22
CA GLY A 458 -2.43 5.21 -3.35
C GLY A 458 -1.67 4.26 -2.44
N LYS A 459 -0.35 4.44 -2.36
CA LYS A 459 0.51 3.66 -1.47
C LYS A 459 0.26 3.95 0.01
N VAL A 460 -0.17 5.17 0.38
CA VAL A 460 -0.50 5.57 1.76
C VAL A 460 -1.95 5.27 2.17
N ASN A 461 -2.92 5.22 1.24
CA ASN A 461 -4.32 4.88 1.53
C ASN A 461 -4.77 3.42 1.26
N GLU A 462 -4.25 2.72 0.23
CA GLU A 462 -4.57 1.29 -0.03
C GLU A 462 -3.42 0.27 0.08
N GLY A 463 -2.16 0.70 -0.06
CA GLY A 463 -0.98 -0.03 0.43
C GLY A 463 -0.21 -0.72 -0.68
N THR A 464 -0.76 -0.66 -1.88
CA THR A 464 -0.13 -1.06 -3.13
C THR A 464 0.15 0.16 -3.99
N PHE A 465 1.19 0.10 -4.82
CA PHE A 465 1.39 1.11 -5.87
C PHE A 465 0.36 0.97 -7.01
N ALA A 466 -0.26 -0.21 -7.16
CA ALA A 466 -1.34 -0.42 -8.13
C ALA A 466 -2.58 0.45 -7.83
N ALA A 467 -2.88 0.72 -6.56
CA ALA A 467 -3.90 1.71 -6.19
C ALA A 467 -3.55 3.12 -6.69
N GLY A 468 -2.26 3.41 -6.80
CA GLY A 468 -1.71 4.66 -7.30
C GLY A 468 -2.26 5.05 -8.66
N PHE A 469 -2.49 4.11 -9.57
CA PHE A 469 -3.07 4.40 -10.89
C PHE A 469 -4.45 5.09 -10.80
N LYS A 470 -5.30 4.65 -9.84
CA LYS A 470 -6.61 5.26 -9.61
C LYS A 470 -6.47 6.71 -9.13
N TYR A 471 -5.67 6.92 -8.08
CA TYR A 471 -5.47 8.24 -7.49
C TYR A 471 -4.73 9.19 -8.42
N SER A 472 -3.77 8.68 -9.18
CA SER A 472 -3.02 9.41 -10.18
C SER A 472 -3.91 9.92 -11.31
N ALA A 473 -4.80 9.07 -11.85
CA ALA A 473 -5.78 9.51 -12.84
C ALA A 473 -6.72 10.59 -12.28
N MET A 474 -7.22 10.41 -11.05
CA MET A 474 -8.09 11.41 -10.40
C MET A 474 -7.36 12.73 -10.17
N LEU A 475 -6.13 12.70 -9.64
CA LEU A 475 -5.34 13.90 -9.36
C LEU A 475 -4.95 14.66 -10.63
N VAL A 476 -4.59 13.95 -11.70
CA VAL A 476 -4.29 14.56 -13.01
C VAL A 476 -5.52 15.28 -13.58
N ILE A 477 -6.71 14.66 -13.49
CA ILE A 477 -7.96 15.31 -13.92
C ILE A 477 -8.21 16.56 -13.09
N THR A 478 -8.11 16.50 -11.75
CA THR A 478 -8.29 17.70 -10.92
C THR A 478 -7.25 18.77 -11.20
N ALA A 479 -5.98 18.41 -11.38
CA ALA A 479 -4.92 19.38 -11.70
C ALA A 479 -5.23 20.11 -13.02
N TYR A 480 -5.56 19.36 -14.08
CA TYR A 480 -5.87 19.93 -15.38
C TYR A 480 -7.11 20.82 -15.35
N VAL A 481 -8.19 20.37 -14.70
CA VAL A 481 -9.42 21.16 -14.52
C VAL A 481 -9.13 22.44 -13.73
N SER A 482 -8.33 22.36 -12.66
CA SER A 482 -7.93 23.53 -11.87
C SER A 482 -7.09 24.52 -12.68
N LEU A 483 -6.19 24.04 -13.54
CA LEU A 483 -5.42 24.89 -14.44
C LEU A 483 -6.34 25.63 -15.43
N LEU A 484 -7.29 24.93 -16.06
CA LEU A 484 -8.25 25.54 -16.98
C LEU A 484 -9.16 26.57 -16.30
N ILE A 485 -9.70 26.25 -15.12
CA ILE A 485 -10.54 27.18 -14.35
C ILE A 485 -9.74 28.43 -14.01
N SER A 486 -8.50 28.27 -13.56
CA SER A 486 -7.67 29.40 -13.17
C SER A 486 -7.33 30.29 -14.37
N GLN A 487 -6.94 29.71 -15.50
CA GLN A 487 -6.66 30.45 -16.73
C GLN A 487 -7.89 31.23 -17.22
N ASN A 488 -9.08 30.62 -17.23
CA ASN A 488 -10.32 31.28 -17.66
C ASN A 488 -10.76 32.40 -16.71
N PHE A 489 -10.69 32.15 -15.40
CA PHE A 489 -11.06 33.14 -14.39
C PHE A 489 -10.14 34.37 -14.44
N LEU A 490 -8.83 34.14 -14.60
CA LEU A 490 -7.84 35.20 -14.74
C LEU A 490 -8.02 35.97 -16.05
N GLY A 491 -8.20 35.27 -17.18
CA GLY A 491 -8.45 35.91 -18.47
C GLY A 491 -9.68 36.82 -18.44
N GLY A 492 -10.77 36.38 -17.78
CA GLY A 492 -11.97 37.19 -17.59
C GLY A 492 -11.76 38.42 -16.70
N MET A 493 -10.95 38.31 -15.64
CA MET A 493 -10.63 39.45 -14.78
C MET A 493 -9.75 40.49 -15.48
N TYR A 494 -8.74 40.05 -16.23
CA TYR A 494 -7.85 40.98 -16.96
C TYR A 494 -8.56 41.66 -18.14
N ALA A 495 -9.45 40.97 -18.84
CA ALA A 495 -10.27 41.55 -19.91
C ALA A 495 -11.31 42.57 -19.40
N ALA A 496 -11.62 42.59 -18.10
CA ALA A 496 -12.49 43.59 -17.49
C ALA A 496 -11.74 44.82 -16.94
N VAL A 497 -10.41 44.75 -16.85
CA VAL A 497 -9.54 45.78 -16.25
C VAL A 497 -8.73 46.55 -17.32
N VAL A 498 -8.56 45.97 -18.50
CA VAL A 498 -8.06 46.64 -19.72
C VAL A 498 -9.27 47.08 -20.55
#